data_AF-A0A933VTD1-F1
#
_entry.id   AF-A0A933VTD1-F1
#
_cell.length_a   1.000
_cell.length_b   1.000
_cell.length_c   1.000
_cell.angle_alpha   90.00
_cell.angle_beta   90.00
_cell.angle_gamma   90.00
#
_symmetry.space_group_name_H-M   'P 1'
#
loop_
_entity.id
_entity.type
_entity.pdbx_description
1 polymer ?
#
loop_
_entity_poly.entity_id
_entity_poly.type
_entity_poly.pdbx_seq_one_letter_code
_entity_poly.pdbx_strand_id
1 'polypeptide(L)'
;MAPPSDDPQLALTLGPCFTVQVEDRFSPGLTGRHDRTYASPPQPQDDALVLAALLLDAGPDLEGTGPWQKAIAGGRRTVRLLRAPDAEHL
;
A
#
# COMPACT_ATOMS: atom_id res chain seq x y z
N MET A 1 -17.74 -3.92 30.34
CA MET A 1 -16.91 -4.62 29.35
C MET A 1 -17.72 -4.63 28.07
N ALA A 2 -17.45 -3.71 27.13
CA ALA A 2 -18.14 -3.68 25.84
C ALA A 2 -17.71 -4.90 25.02
N PRO A 3 -18.58 -5.51 24.20
CA PRO A 3 -18.15 -6.56 23.28
C PRO A 3 -17.13 -5.97 22.29
N PRO A 4 -16.16 -6.78 21.79
CA PRO A 4 -15.34 -6.35 20.67
C PRO A 4 -16.27 -6.11 19.47
N SER A 5 -16.34 -4.87 19.00
CA SER A 5 -17.03 -4.49 17.76
C SER A 5 -16.27 -5.05 16.57
N ASP A 6 -16.38 -6.36 16.37
CA ASP A 6 -16.13 -7.00 15.09
C ASP A 6 -17.41 -6.84 14.28
N ASP A 7 -17.59 -5.65 13.70
CA ASP A 7 -18.80 -5.25 12.97
C ASP A 7 -18.60 -5.55 11.47
N PRO A 8 -19.01 -6.72 10.95
CA PRO A 8 -18.95 -7.03 9.51
C PRO A 8 -19.79 -6.06 8.68
N GLN A 9 -20.69 -5.32 9.33
CA GLN A 9 -21.51 -4.28 8.72
C GLN A 9 -20.70 -3.04 8.28
N LEU A 10 -19.51 -2.82 8.85
CA LEU A 10 -18.59 -1.75 8.41
C LEU A 10 -17.88 -2.10 7.09
N ALA A 11 -17.53 -3.37 6.87
CA ALA A 11 -16.87 -3.83 5.64
C ALA A 11 -17.81 -3.70 4.42
N LEU A 12 -19.09 -4.02 4.59
CA LEU A 12 -20.10 -3.96 3.53
C LEU A 12 -20.46 -2.53 3.08
N THR A 13 -20.12 -1.50 3.86
CA THR A 13 -20.50 -0.10 3.60
C THR A 13 -19.41 0.73 2.94
N LEU A 14 -18.17 0.24 2.85
CA LEU A 14 -16.98 1.03 2.44
C LEU A 14 -16.41 0.70 1.04
N GLY A 15 -17.02 -0.24 0.31
CA GLY A 15 -16.49 -0.70 -0.98
C GLY A 15 -15.21 -1.54 -0.84
N PRO A 16 -14.56 -1.94 -1.95
CA PRO A 16 -13.36 -2.77 -1.89
C PRO A 16 -12.20 -2.05 -1.21
N CYS A 17 -11.63 -2.68 -0.18
CA CYS A 17 -10.40 -2.21 0.46
C CYS A 17 -9.15 -2.67 -0.31
N PHE A 18 -8.09 -1.87 -0.22
CA PHE A 18 -6.80 -2.10 -0.85
C PHE A 18 -5.66 -1.98 0.18
N THR A 19 -4.62 -2.77 -0.02
CA THR A 19 -3.33 -2.66 0.67
C THR A 19 -2.31 -2.04 -0.27
N VAL A 20 -1.51 -1.10 0.23
CA VAL A 20 -0.40 -0.52 -0.53
C VAL A 20 0.85 -1.34 -0.24
N GLN A 21 1.38 -2.02 -1.25
CA GLN A 21 2.62 -2.77 -1.16
C GLN A 21 3.78 -1.96 -1.73
N VAL A 22 4.85 -1.90 -0.95
CA VAL A 22 6.09 -1.19 -1.28
C VAL A 22 7.24 -2.17 -1.30
N GLU A 23 8.06 -2.08 -2.34
CA GLU A 23 9.34 -2.77 -2.42
C GLU A 23 10.45 -1.75 -2.75
N ASP A 24 11.41 -1.60 -1.85
CA ASP A 24 12.63 -0.85 -2.07
C ASP A 24 13.77 -1.83 -2.35
N ARG A 25 14.39 -1.73 -3.54
CA ARG A 25 15.58 -2.49 -3.94
C ARG A 25 16.78 -1.57 -4.04
N PHE A 26 17.86 -1.88 -3.34
CA PHE A 26 19.09 -1.08 -3.33
C PHE A 26 20.21 -1.78 -4.11
N SER A 27 21.03 -0.98 -4.79
CA SER A 27 22.24 -1.48 -5.43
C SER A 27 23.24 -1.95 -4.36
N PRO A 28 23.69 -3.21 -4.39
CA PRO A 28 24.67 -3.71 -3.45
C PRO A 28 25.93 -2.84 -3.43
N GLY A 29 26.39 -2.48 -2.23
CA GLY A 29 27.64 -1.74 -2.03
C GLY A 29 27.57 -0.22 -2.18
N LEU A 30 26.43 0.37 -2.56
CA LEU A 30 26.35 1.82 -2.79
C LEU A 30 25.91 2.64 -1.56
N THR A 31 25.08 2.07 -0.68
CA THR A 31 24.41 2.85 0.39
C THR A 31 24.46 2.22 1.77
N GLY A 32 25.00 1.01 1.91
CA GLY A 32 24.90 0.21 3.14
C GLY A 32 23.46 -0.14 3.54
N ARG A 33 22.48 0.15 2.67
CA ARG A 33 21.06 -0.15 2.89
C ARG A 33 20.74 -1.55 2.36
N HIS A 34 19.79 -2.18 3.02
CA HIS A 34 19.22 -3.45 2.61
C HIS A 34 17.88 -3.23 1.94
N ASP A 35 17.50 -4.15 1.06
CA ASP A 35 16.17 -4.22 0.49
C ASP A 35 15.11 -4.24 1.58
N ARG A 36 13.96 -3.61 1.31
CA ARG A 36 12.85 -3.51 2.26
C ARG A 36 11.53 -3.72 1.56
N THR A 37 10.60 -4.32 2.29
CA THR A 37 9.22 -4.47 1.87
C THR A 37 8.29 -3.95 2.97
N TYR A 38 7.20 -3.33 2.58
CA TYR A 38 6.15 -2.86 3.48
C TYR A 38 4.78 -3.10 2.86
N ALA A 39 3.78 -3.39 3.70
CA ALA A 39 2.37 -3.44 3.32
C ALA A 39 1.58 -2.60 4.32
N SER A 40 0.72 -1.70 3.82
CA SER A 40 -0.20 -0.95 4.67
C SER A 40 -1.34 -1.84 5.17
N PRO A 41 -2.07 -1.42 6.22
CA PRO A 41 -3.40 -1.94 6.50
C PRO A 41 -4.35 -1.77 5.28
N PRO A 42 -5.42 -2.58 5.17
CA PRO A 42 -6.48 -2.36 4.20
C PRO A 42 -7.17 -1.01 4.39
N GLN A 43 -7.41 -0.29 3.30
CA GLN A 43 -8.05 1.03 3.29
C GLN A 43 -8.80 1.28 1.97
N PRO A 44 -9.72 2.27 1.90
CA PRO A 44 -10.41 2.61 0.67
C PRO A 44 -9.45 2.92 -0.49
N GLN A 45 -9.91 2.70 -1.73
CA GLN A 45 -9.07 2.88 -2.91
C GLN A 45 -8.50 4.29 -3.02
N ASP A 46 -9.30 5.32 -2.75
CA ASP A 46 -8.86 6.72 -2.85
C ASP A 46 -7.72 7.01 -1.85
N ASP A 47 -7.84 6.55 -0.60
CA ASP A 47 -6.79 6.67 0.41
C ASP A 47 -5.53 5.88 0.02
N ALA A 48 -5.69 4.72 -0.62
CA ALA A 48 -4.58 3.93 -1.15
C ALA A 48 -3.85 4.62 -2.30
N LEU A 49 -4.56 5.29 -3.20
CA LEU A 49 -3.95 6.10 -4.27
C LEU A 49 -3.20 7.31 -3.69
N VAL A 50 -3.79 8.01 -2.71
CA VAL A 50 -3.12 9.12 -2.01
C VAL A 50 -1.84 8.66 -1.32
N LEU A 51 -1.88 7.54 -0.59
CA LEU A 51 -0.69 6.99 0.05
C LEU A 51 0.37 6.57 -0.98
N ALA A 52 -0.03 5.95 -2.10
CA ALA A 52 0.89 5.57 -3.16
C ALA A 52 1.57 6.79 -3.78
N ALA A 53 0.80 7.86 -4.08
CA ALA A 53 1.34 9.12 -4.59
C ALA A 53 2.33 9.76 -3.59
N LEU A 54 2.01 9.76 -2.29
CA LEU A 54 2.91 10.25 -1.24
C LEU A 54 4.23 9.45 -1.18
N LEU A 55 4.15 8.12 -1.20
CA LEU A 55 5.32 7.24 -1.14
C LEU A 55 6.23 7.33 -2.37
N LEU A 56 5.62 7.64 -3.51
CA LEU A 56 6.30 7.92 -4.77
C LEU A 56 6.70 9.39 -4.90
N ASP A 57 6.29 10.27 -3.98
CA ASP A 57 6.45 11.73 -4.12
C ASP A 57 6.11 12.16 -5.56
N ALA A 58 4.89 11.76 -5.96
CA ALA A 58 4.25 11.99 -7.25
C ALA A 58 3.05 12.93 -7.10
N GLY A 59 2.54 13.47 -8.21
CA GLY A 59 1.33 14.29 -8.22
C GLY A 59 0.06 13.50 -7.85
N PRO A 60 -1.08 14.19 -7.65
CA PRO A 60 -2.34 13.59 -7.22
C PRO A 60 -2.97 12.67 -8.26
N ASP A 61 -2.54 12.72 -9.51
CA ASP A 61 -3.15 12.02 -10.65
C ASP A 61 -2.69 10.56 -10.79
N LEU A 62 -2.40 9.88 -9.67
CA LEU A 62 -2.04 8.48 -9.69
C LEU A 62 -3.31 7.64 -9.91
N GLU A 63 -3.38 6.94 -11.03
CA GLU A 63 -4.54 6.11 -11.40
C GLU A 63 -4.18 4.63 -11.56
N GLY A 64 -5.16 3.76 -11.34
CA GLY A 64 -5.02 2.31 -11.45
C GLY A 64 -4.41 1.66 -10.21
N THR A 65 -3.78 0.49 -10.37
CA THR A 65 -3.21 -0.29 -9.24
C THR A 65 -1.70 -0.44 -9.31
N GLY A 66 -1.06 0.23 -10.27
CA GLY A 66 0.37 0.13 -10.53
C GLY A 66 0.75 -1.17 -11.27
N PRO A 67 2.01 -1.62 -11.17
CA PRO A 67 3.07 -1.06 -10.32
C PRO A 67 3.62 0.26 -10.86
N TRP A 68 3.81 1.23 -9.97
CA TRP A 68 4.52 2.46 -10.25
C TRP A 68 5.91 2.43 -9.61
N GLN A 69 6.85 3.17 -10.19
CA GLN A 69 8.25 3.12 -9.78
C GLN A 69 8.86 4.51 -9.70
N LYS A 70 9.78 4.69 -8.74
CA LYS A 70 10.62 5.89 -8.62
C LYS A 70 12.04 5.53 -8.19
N ALA A 71 13.01 6.26 -8.72
CA ALA A 71 14.39 6.19 -8.26
C ALA A 71 14.49 6.76 -6.83
N ILE A 72 15.18 6.03 -5.95
CA ILE A 72 15.52 6.47 -4.59
C ILE A 72 17.04 6.48 -4.44
N ALA A 73 17.55 7.04 -3.36
CA ALA A 73 18.99 7.05 -3.10
C ALA A 73 19.59 5.63 -3.13
N GLY A 74 20.37 5.36 -4.18
CA GLY A 74 21.03 4.09 -4.45
C GLY A 74 20.11 2.91 -4.71
N GLY A 75 18.92 3.14 -5.24
CA GLY A 75 17.97 2.07 -5.50
C GLY A 75 16.72 2.51 -6.26
N ARG A 76 15.70 1.65 -6.21
CA ARG A 76 14.38 1.89 -6.79
C ARG A 76 13.29 1.48 -5.81
N ARG A 77 12.27 2.33 -5.68
CA ARG A 77 11.01 2.03 -5.01
C ARG A 77 9.98 1.58 -6.05
N THR A 78 9.28 0.50 -5.75
CA THR A 78 8.11 0.04 -6.50
C THR A 78 6.91 0.05 -5.57
N VAL A 79 5.79 0.63 -6.01
CA VAL A 79 4.54 0.68 -5.25
C VAL A 79 3.43 0.06 -6.09
N ARG A 80 2.55 -0.74 -5.48
CA ARG A 80 1.35 -1.29 -6.11
C ARG A 80 0.21 -1.38 -5.10
N LEU A 81 -1.02 -1.32 -5.58
CA LEU A 81 -2.22 -1.59 -4.79
C LEU A 81 -2.65 -3.05 -5.01
N LEU A 82 -2.93 -3.78 -3.94
CA LEU A 82 -3.59 -5.08 -4.00
C LEU A 82 -4.93 -4.99 -3.29
N ARG A 83 -5.98 -5.55 -3.91
CA ARG A 83 -7.28 -5.69 -3.24
C ARG A 83 -7.09 -6.56 -2.00
N ALA A 84 -7.51 -6.07 -0.85
CA ALA A 84 -7.54 -6.86 0.37
C ALA A 84 -8.59 -7.96 0.23
N PRO A 85 -8.36 -9.16 0.78
CA PRO A 85 -9.43 -10.13 0.90
C PRO A 85 -10.56 -9.50 1.73
N ASP A 86 -11.81 -9.70 1.30
CA ASP A 86 -12.96 -9.49 2.18
C ASP A 86 -12.71 -10.30 3.47
N ALA A 87 -12.98 -9.72 4.63
CA ALA A 87 -12.66 -10.28 5.94
C ALA A 87 -13.49 -11.54 6.31
N GLU A 88 -13.95 -12.31 5.32
CA GLU A 88 -15.04 -13.29 5.46
C GLU A 88 -14.62 -14.76 5.28
N HIS A 89 -13.34 -15.13 5.31
CA HIS A 89 -12.97 -16.55 5.23
C HIS A 89 -11.74 -16.91 6.09
N LEU A 90 -11.88 -16.94 7.42
CA LEU A 90 -11.12 -17.82 8.30
C LEU A 90 -11.96 -18.24 9.52
#